data_AF-A0A1J3CDD9-F1
#
_entry.id   AF-A0A1J3CDD9-F1
#
_cell.length_a   1.000
_cell.length_b   1.000
_cell.length_c   1.000
_cell.angle_alpha   90.00
_cell.angle_beta   90.00
_cell.angle_gamma   90.00
#
_symmetry.space_group_name_H-M   'P 1'
#
loop_
_entity.id
_entity.type
_entity.pdbx_description
1 polymer ?
#
loop_
_entity_poly.entity_id
_entity_poly.type
_entity_poly.pdbx_seq_one_letter_code
_entity_poly.pdbx_strand_id
1 'polypeptide(L)'
;QNPRAAVLTQPSVCRNHLELKLRRTTMAPKKGVKVVAAKKNTLKVTNPLFERRPKQFGIGGALPPKKDLTRYIKWPKSIRLQRQKRILKQRLKVPPALNQFTKTLDKNLATNLFKLCLKYRPEDKAAKKERIVKKAQAEAEGKPSESKKPIVVKYGLNHVTYLIEQNKAQLVVIAHDVDPIELVVWLPALCRKMEVPYCIVKG
;
A
#
# COMPACT_ATOMS: atom_id res chain seq x y z
N GLN A 1 -16.01 34.11 36.12
CA GLN A 1 -14.88 33.32 36.63
C GLN A 1 -14.62 32.17 35.65
N ASN A 2 -13.59 32.32 34.82
CA ASN A 2 -12.84 31.22 34.21
C ASN A 2 -11.44 31.32 34.87
N PRO A 3 -10.66 30.25 35.08
CA PRO A 3 -10.15 29.41 33.99
C PRO A 3 -10.01 27.92 34.42
N ARG A 4 -9.68 26.90 33.64
CA ARG A 4 -8.70 26.74 32.56
C ARG A 4 -9.12 25.57 31.67
N ALA A 5 -9.40 25.87 30.40
CA ALA A 5 -9.19 24.94 29.33
C ALA A 5 -7.66 24.84 29.09
N ALA A 6 -7.11 23.63 29.15
CA ALA A 6 -5.74 23.37 28.74
C ALA A 6 -5.78 22.55 27.44
N VAL A 7 -5.69 23.29 26.33
CA VAL A 7 -5.28 22.80 25.02
C VAL A 7 -3.81 22.39 25.13
N LEU A 8 -3.50 21.13 24.86
CA LEU A 8 -2.13 20.71 24.57
C LEU A 8 -2.11 20.02 23.21
N THR A 9 -1.73 20.84 22.23
CA THR A 9 -1.16 20.48 20.94
C THR A 9 0.01 19.52 21.11
N GLN A 10 -0.03 18.38 20.43
CA GLN A 10 1.14 17.50 20.31
C GLN A 10 2.10 18.06 19.26
N PRO A 11 3.39 18.23 19.56
CA PRO A 11 4.42 18.47 18.55
C PRO A 11 4.82 17.16 17.86
N SER A 12 5.16 17.29 16.58
CA SER A 12 5.74 16.28 15.71
C SER A 12 7.03 15.68 16.28
N VAL A 13 7.06 14.36 16.45
CA VAL A 13 8.29 13.63 16.79
C VAL A 13 8.66 12.69 15.64
N CYS A 14 9.51 13.19 14.75
CA CYS A 14 10.50 12.36 14.07
C CYS A 14 11.67 12.17 15.03
N ARG A 15 11.90 10.95 15.54
CA ARG A 15 13.25 10.49 15.88
C ARG A 15 13.24 8.99 16.17
N ASN A 16 13.91 8.29 15.24
CA ASN A 16 14.61 7.03 15.34
C ASN A 16 14.53 6.32 16.70
N HIS A 17 13.89 5.16 16.66
CA HIS A 17 13.93 4.10 17.64
C HIS A 17 15.31 3.44 17.64
N LEU A 18 16.04 3.53 18.75
CA LEU A 18 16.86 2.42 19.23
C LEU A 18 17.06 2.54 20.75
N GLU A 19 16.80 1.42 21.42
CA GLU A 19 16.64 1.23 22.85
C GLU A 19 17.79 1.76 23.72
N LEU A 20 17.41 2.31 24.89
CA LEU A 20 18.28 2.49 26.05
C LEU A 20 17.62 1.81 27.25
N LYS A 21 18.09 0.60 27.56
CA LYS A 21 17.64 -0.19 28.70
C LYS A 21 18.57 0.05 29.89
N LEU A 22 18.02 0.76 30.88
CA LEU A 22 18.35 0.84 32.31
C LEU A 22 19.52 -0.03 32.83
N ARG A 23 20.47 0.62 33.52
CA ARG A 23 21.15 0.02 34.69
C ARG A 23 21.31 1.01 35.85
N ARG A 24 21.00 0.45 37.01
CA ARG A 24 20.84 1.01 38.36
C ARG A 24 22.09 1.73 38.90
N THR A 25 21.83 2.79 39.65
CA THR A 25 22.74 3.49 40.56
C THR A 25 22.93 2.70 41.86
N THR A 26 24.16 2.40 42.24
CA THR A 26 24.53 2.08 43.63
C THR A 26 25.83 2.83 44.01
N MET A 27 25.91 3.17 45.28
CA MET A 27 26.70 4.23 45.91
C MET A 27 28.22 4.00 45.93
N ALA A 28 28.98 5.10 46.07
CA ALA A 28 30.42 5.15 46.27
C ALA A 28 30.89 4.51 47.60
N PRO A 29 32.18 4.15 47.71
CA PRO A 29 33.03 4.95 48.60
C PRO A 29 34.35 5.40 47.94
N LYS A 30 34.85 6.54 48.42
CA LYS A 30 36.09 7.20 48.02
C LYS A 30 37.32 6.50 48.61
N LYS A 31 38.46 6.79 47.96
CA LYS A 31 39.85 6.78 48.42
C LYS A 31 40.65 5.48 48.20
N GLY A 32 41.57 5.55 47.24
CA GLY A 32 42.60 4.57 46.94
C GLY A 32 43.22 4.91 45.59
N VAL A 33 44.43 5.45 45.61
CA VAL A 33 45.21 5.84 44.41
C VAL A 33 45.27 4.64 43.45
N LYS A 34 44.59 4.72 42.30
CA LYS A 34 44.66 3.71 41.23
C LYS A 34 45.71 4.13 40.22
N VAL A 35 46.80 3.36 40.24
CA VAL A 35 47.78 3.24 39.16
C VAL A 35 47.05 3.14 37.82
N VAL A 36 47.44 4.00 36.88
CA VAL A 36 46.90 4.05 35.52
C VAL A 36 47.16 2.72 34.85
N ALA A 37 46.14 1.85 34.78
CA ALA A 37 46.19 0.64 33.99
C ALA A 37 46.24 1.04 32.51
N ALA A 38 47.42 0.97 31.92
CA ALA A 38 47.66 1.20 30.50
C ALA A 38 46.72 0.31 29.67
N LYS A 39 45.92 0.93 28.80
CA LYS A 39 45.24 0.22 27.71
C LYS A 39 46.32 -0.51 26.91
N LYS A 40 46.29 -1.84 26.91
CA LYS A 40 47.06 -2.66 25.96
C LYS A 40 46.66 -2.25 24.56
N ASN A 41 47.48 -1.42 23.93
CA ASN A 41 47.47 -1.20 22.50
C ASN A 41 47.88 -2.52 21.86
N THR A 42 46.91 -3.31 21.41
CA THR A 42 47.20 -4.37 20.45
C THR A 42 47.77 -3.69 19.21
N LEU A 43 49.09 -3.79 19.04
CA LEU A 43 49.79 -3.30 17.86
C LEU A 43 49.15 -3.98 16.64
N LYS A 44 48.42 -3.19 15.84
CA LYS A 44 47.93 -3.68 14.55
C LYS A 44 49.16 -4.01 13.73
N VAL A 45 49.36 -5.29 13.43
CA VAL A 45 50.44 -5.76 12.57
C VAL A 45 50.24 -5.13 11.19
N THR A 46 50.94 -4.03 10.92
CA THR A 46 50.93 -3.37 9.62
C THR A 46 51.96 -4.10 8.76
N ASN A 47 51.47 -4.90 7.82
CA ASN A 47 52.32 -5.54 6.83
C ASN A 47 52.96 -4.42 5.97
N PRO A 48 54.31 -4.29 5.94
CA PRO A 48 55.01 -3.22 5.22
C PRO A 48 54.78 -3.26 3.70
N LEU A 49 54.24 -4.36 3.16
CA LEU A 49 53.89 -4.50 1.75
C LEU A 49 52.61 -3.76 1.34
N PHE A 50 51.76 -3.34 2.29
CA PHE A 50 50.48 -2.68 1.99
C PHE A 50 50.44 -1.25 2.55
N GLU A 51 50.61 -0.27 1.67
CA GLU A 51 50.52 1.16 1.99
C GLU A 51 49.06 1.66 1.98
N ARG A 52 48.68 2.49 2.97
CA ARG A 52 47.40 3.20 2.96
C ARG A 52 47.46 4.37 1.97
N ARG A 53 46.69 4.30 0.88
CA ARG A 53 46.59 5.37 -0.14
C ARG A 53 45.23 6.07 -0.10
N PRO A 54 45.01 7.02 0.83
CA PRO A 54 43.75 7.75 0.89
C PRO A 54 43.63 8.68 -0.33
N LYS A 55 42.50 8.62 -1.03
CA LYS A 55 42.17 9.54 -2.11
C LYS A 55 41.36 10.70 -1.55
N GLN A 56 41.78 11.93 -1.82
CA GLN A 56 41.02 13.12 -1.46
C GLN A 56 39.91 13.32 -2.50
N PHE A 57 38.69 12.90 -2.15
CA PHE A 57 37.51 13.14 -2.99
C PHE A 57 36.96 14.55 -2.71
N GLY A 58 36.84 15.35 -3.75
CA GLY A 58 36.40 16.74 -3.63
C GLY A 58 36.52 17.46 -4.97
N ILE A 59 36.05 18.71 -5.02
CA ILE A 59 36.21 19.56 -6.20
C ILE A 59 37.71 19.85 -6.37
N GLY A 60 38.28 19.59 -7.54
CA GLY A 60 39.72 19.75 -7.80
C GLY A 60 40.64 18.68 -7.20
N GLY A 61 40.07 17.63 -6.60
CA GLY A 61 40.82 16.50 -6.02
C GLY A 61 40.90 15.28 -6.94
N ALA A 62 41.01 14.10 -6.32
CA ALA A 62 41.02 12.83 -7.04
C ALA A 62 39.68 12.52 -7.72
N LEU A 63 39.71 11.71 -8.78
CA LEU A 63 38.51 11.27 -9.51
C LEU A 63 37.44 10.75 -8.56
N PRO A 64 36.18 11.24 -8.69
CA PRO A 64 35.12 10.83 -7.79
C PRO A 64 34.80 9.34 -7.98
N PRO A 65 34.41 8.63 -6.92
CA PRO A 65 33.94 7.26 -7.05
C PRO A 65 32.62 7.25 -7.83
N LYS A 66 32.26 6.09 -8.40
CA LYS A 66 30.95 5.89 -9.03
C LYS A 66 29.86 6.14 -7.97
N LYS A 67 28.92 7.03 -8.26
CA LYS A 67 27.76 7.36 -7.42
C LYS A 67 26.48 6.87 -8.08
N ASP A 68 25.42 6.73 -7.29
CA ASP A 68 24.10 6.46 -7.85
C ASP A 68 23.60 7.68 -8.64
N LEU A 69 23.46 7.51 -9.96
CA LEU A 69 23.01 8.54 -10.89
C LEU A 69 21.50 8.45 -11.18
N THR A 70 20.74 7.56 -10.53
CA THR A 70 19.31 7.30 -10.80
C THR A 70 18.44 8.55 -10.87
N ARG A 71 18.76 9.59 -10.09
CA ARG A 71 18.05 10.89 -10.11
C ARG A 71 18.43 11.78 -11.30
N TYR A 72 19.69 11.73 -11.75
CA TYR A 72 20.27 12.61 -12.76
C TYR A 72 20.28 12.00 -14.17
N ILE A 73 19.99 10.70 -14.28
CA ILE A 73 19.82 10.01 -15.56
C ILE A 73 18.67 10.65 -16.34
N LYS A 74 18.89 10.85 -17.64
CA LYS A 74 17.84 11.21 -18.58
C LYS A 74 16.92 10.01 -18.81
N TRP A 75 15.84 9.96 -18.05
CA TRP A 75 14.86 8.87 -18.16
C TRP A 75 14.17 8.84 -19.54
N PRO A 76 13.82 7.64 -20.04
CA PRO A 76 12.96 7.45 -21.20
C PRO A 76 11.67 8.30 -21.14
N LYS A 77 11.17 8.72 -22.31
CA LYS A 77 10.05 9.66 -22.42
C LYS A 77 8.78 9.17 -21.69
N SER A 78 8.45 7.88 -21.80
CA SER A 78 7.27 7.27 -21.16
C SER A 78 7.29 7.41 -19.63
N ILE A 79 8.43 7.08 -18.99
CA ILE A 79 8.62 7.18 -17.54
C ILE A 79 8.53 8.65 -17.09
N ARG A 80 9.11 9.56 -17.87
CA ARG A 80 9.03 11.00 -17.60
C ARG A 80 7.58 11.49 -17.61
N LEU A 81 6.81 11.12 -18.63
CA LEU A 81 5.39 11.49 -18.76
C LEU A 81 4.54 10.90 -17.63
N GLN A 82 4.75 9.63 -17.27
CA GLN A 82 4.06 8.99 -16.14
C GLN A 82 4.33 9.72 -14.81
N ARG A 83 5.60 10.07 -14.55
CA ARG A 83 5.99 10.83 -13.35
C ARG A 83 5.41 12.24 -13.36
N GLN A 84 5.46 12.95 -14.49
CA GLN A 84 4.86 14.27 -14.66
C GLN A 84 3.34 14.24 -14.45
N LYS A 85 2.64 13.26 -15.02
CA LYS A 85 1.19 13.03 -14.80
C LYS A 85 0.88 12.90 -13.31
N ARG A 86 1.68 12.12 -12.56
CA ARG A 86 1.52 11.95 -11.10
C ARG A 86 1.76 13.26 -10.33
N ILE A 87 2.82 14.00 -10.67
CA ILE A 87 3.14 15.28 -10.02
C ILE A 87 2.02 16.30 -10.26
N LEU A 88 1.52 16.40 -11.49
CA LEU A 88 0.42 17.31 -11.83
C LEU A 88 -0.84 16.97 -11.01
N LYS A 89 -1.22 15.70 -10.92
CA LYS A 89 -2.36 15.27 -10.10
C LYS A 89 -2.23 15.64 -8.61
N GLN A 90 -1.00 15.65 -8.08
CA GLN A 90 -0.75 16.01 -6.68
C GLN A 90 -0.74 17.53 -6.43
N ARG A 91 -0.29 18.31 -7.43
CA ARG A 91 -0.10 19.76 -7.30
C ARG A 91 -1.36 20.54 -7.61
N LEU A 92 -2.18 20.03 -8.52
CA LEU A 92 -3.45 20.66 -8.87
C LEU A 92 -4.51 20.41 -7.80
N LYS A 93 -5.41 21.38 -7.63
CA LYS A 93 -6.59 21.20 -6.78
C LYS A 93 -7.57 20.27 -7.51
N VAL A 94 -7.76 19.08 -6.97
CA VAL A 94 -8.64 18.07 -7.55
C VAL A 94 -10.08 18.30 -7.06
N PRO A 95 -11.08 18.36 -7.96
CA PRO A 95 -12.49 18.48 -7.58
C PRO A 95 -12.94 17.36 -6.63
N PRO A 96 -13.92 17.62 -5.73
CA PRO A 96 -14.36 16.64 -4.74
C PRO A 96 -14.91 15.34 -5.35
N ALA A 97 -15.56 15.43 -6.52
CA ALA A 97 -16.06 14.28 -7.26
C ALA A 97 -14.95 13.31 -7.74
N LEU A 98 -13.74 13.83 -7.96
CA LEU A 98 -12.57 13.01 -8.30
C LEU A 98 -11.77 12.62 -7.05
N ASN A 99 -11.72 13.53 -6.06
CA ASN A 99 -11.00 13.29 -4.82
C ASN A 99 -11.62 12.19 -3.96
N GLN A 100 -12.87 11.78 -4.18
CA GLN A 100 -13.46 10.63 -3.49
C GLN A 100 -12.67 9.32 -3.75
N PHE A 101 -12.05 9.17 -4.93
CA PHE A 101 -11.29 7.96 -5.28
C PHE A 101 -9.91 7.89 -4.61
N THR A 102 -9.43 9.00 -4.01
CA THR A 102 -8.20 8.95 -3.19
C THR A 102 -8.47 8.36 -1.80
N LYS A 103 -9.73 8.42 -1.35
CA LYS A 103 -10.18 7.91 -0.06
C LYS A 103 -10.62 6.46 -0.22
N THR A 104 -9.67 5.54 -0.11
CA THR A 104 -9.94 4.10 -0.19
C THR A 104 -10.15 3.49 1.18
N LEU A 105 -10.79 2.31 1.20
CA LEU A 105 -10.84 1.41 2.34
C LEU A 105 -9.42 1.08 2.85
N ASP A 106 -9.28 0.84 4.15
CA ASP A 106 -8.01 0.43 4.75
C ASP A 106 -7.62 -1.00 4.32
N LYS A 107 -6.34 -1.33 4.49
CA LYS A 107 -5.79 -2.62 4.05
C LYS A 107 -6.43 -3.80 4.76
N ASN A 108 -6.78 -3.66 6.04
CA ASN A 108 -7.30 -4.78 6.83
C ASN A 108 -8.72 -5.13 6.38
N LEU A 109 -9.60 -4.14 6.29
CA LEU A 109 -10.95 -4.35 5.76
C LEU A 109 -10.91 -4.84 4.30
N ALA A 110 -9.97 -4.34 3.48
CA ALA A 110 -9.86 -4.76 2.08
C ALA A 110 -9.52 -6.25 1.97
N THR A 111 -8.59 -6.76 2.79
CA THR A 111 -8.24 -8.19 2.78
C THR A 111 -9.42 -9.07 3.17
N ASN A 112 -10.24 -8.65 4.13
CA ASN A 112 -11.44 -9.39 4.53
C ASN A 112 -12.51 -9.39 3.44
N LEU A 113 -12.72 -8.24 2.78
CA LEU A 113 -13.60 -8.11 1.63
C LEU A 113 -13.18 -9.04 0.49
N PHE A 114 -11.88 -9.05 0.14
CA PHE A 114 -11.40 -9.93 -0.93
C PHE A 114 -11.51 -11.41 -0.59
N LYS A 115 -11.30 -11.82 0.68
CA LYS A 115 -11.56 -13.20 1.11
C LYS A 115 -13.03 -13.59 0.90
N LEU A 116 -13.96 -12.70 1.20
CA LEU A 116 -15.39 -12.92 0.95
C LEU A 116 -15.67 -13.05 -0.55
N CYS A 117 -15.14 -12.14 -1.38
CA CYS A 117 -15.32 -12.18 -2.84
C CYS A 117 -14.73 -13.44 -3.48
N LEU A 118 -13.60 -13.96 -2.98
CA LEU A 118 -12.99 -15.18 -3.47
C LEU A 118 -13.89 -16.41 -3.28
N LYS A 119 -14.68 -16.46 -2.19
CA LYS A 119 -15.66 -17.54 -1.97
C LYS A 119 -16.79 -17.53 -2.99
N TYR A 120 -17.21 -16.35 -3.44
CA TYR A 120 -18.31 -16.16 -4.40
C TYR A 120 -17.82 -15.91 -5.84
N ARG A 121 -16.61 -16.37 -6.18
CA ARG A 121 -16.03 -16.19 -7.50
C ARG A 121 -16.92 -16.83 -8.59
N PRO A 122 -17.13 -16.18 -9.74
CA PRO A 122 -17.84 -16.79 -10.85
C PRO A 122 -17.06 -17.99 -11.41
N GLU A 123 -17.78 -18.93 -12.02
CA GLU A 123 -17.20 -20.14 -12.60
C GLU A 123 -16.21 -19.82 -13.74
N ASP A 124 -15.10 -20.55 -13.76
CA ASP A 124 -14.19 -20.53 -14.89
C ASP A 124 -14.79 -21.25 -16.11
N LYS A 125 -14.29 -20.93 -17.31
CA LYS A 125 -14.81 -21.50 -18.56
C LYS A 125 -14.75 -23.04 -18.59
N ALA A 126 -13.74 -23.65 -17.97
CA ALA A 126 -13.59 -25.11 -17.87
C ALA A 126 -14.68 -25.72 -16.97
N ALA A 127 -14.84 -25.21 -15.74
CA ALA A 127 -15.89 -25.64 -14.82
C ALA A 127 -17.29 -25.47 -15.42
N LYS A 128 -17.51 -24.37 -16.17
CA LYS A 128 -18.77 -24.14 -16.89
C LYS A 128 -19.03 -25.22 -17.95
N LYS A 129 -18.02 -25.61 -18.72
CA LYS A 129 -18.14 -26.69 -19.72
C LYS A 129 -18.46 -28.02 -19.08
N GLU A 130 -17.74 -28.39 -18.02
CA GLU A 130 -18.00 -29.63 -17.27
C GLU A 130 -19.42 -29.66 -16.70
N ARG A 131 -19.90 -28.53 -16.17
CA ARG A 131 -21.28 -28.43 -15.70
C ARG A 131 -22.29 -28.63 -16.83
N ILE A 132 -22.04 -28.06 -18.01
CA ILE A 132 -22.92 -28.22 -19.18
C ILE A 132 -22.93 -29.68 -19.65
N VAL A 133 -21.77 -30.33 -19.73
CA VAL A 133 -21.67 -31.75 -20.10
C VAL A 133 -22.40 -32.64 -19.09
N LYS A 134 -22.19 -32.42 -17.79
CA LYS A 134 -22.89 -33.16 -16.73
C LYS A 134 -24.40 -32.95 -16.76
N LYS A 135 -24.85 -31.74 -17.09
CA LYS A 135 -26.29 -31.46 -17.26
C LYS A 135 -26.86 -32.19 -18.47
N ALA A 136 -26.19 -32.13 -19.62
CA ALA A 136 -26.61 -32.84 -20.83
C ALA A 136 -26.69 -34.36 -20.60
N GLN A 137 -25.73 -34.93 -19.86
CA GLN A 137 -25.76 -36.35 -19.46
C GLN A 137 -26.94 -36.66 -18.52
N ALA A 138 -27.17 -35.82 -17.51
CA ALA A 138 -28.29 -36.01 -16.57
C ALA A 138 -29.67 -35.86 -17.23
N GLU A 139 -29.79 -34.94 -18.19
CA GLU A 139 -30.99 -34.76 -19.01
C GLU A 139 -31.21 -35.95 -19.96
N ALA A 140 -30.14 -36.49 -20.56
CA ALA A 140 -30.22 -37.71 -21.38
C ALA A 140 -30.62 -38.95 -20.55
N GLU A 141 -30.22 -39.01 -19.27
CA GLU A 141 -30.64 -40.05 -18.32
C GLU A 141 -32.07 -39.84 -17.74
N GLY A 142 -32.76 -38.76 -18.13
CA GLY A 142 -34.15 -38.49 -17.72
C GLY A 142 -34.34 -38.06 -16.26
N LYS A 143 -33.27 -37.68 -15.54
CA LYS A 143 -33.37 -37.18 -14.17
C LYS A 143 -33.76 -35.69 -14.16
N PRO A 144 -34.75 -35.25 -13.35
CA PRO A 144 -35.16 -33.85 -13.30
C PRO A 144 -34.02 -32.96 -12.79
N SER A 145 -33.62 -31.98 -13.60
CA SER A 145 -32.47 -31.12 -13.32
C SER A 145 -32.78 -29.99 -12.33
N GLU A 146 -32.88 -30.26 -11.04
CA GLU A 146 -32.98 -29.21 -10.02
C GLU A 146 -31.63 -28.51 -9.80
N SER A 147 -31.26 -27.61 -10.70
CA SER A 147 -30.04 -26.82 -10.55
C SER A 147 -30.31 -25.53 -9.76
N LYS A 148 -29.89 -25.51 -8.49
CA LYS A 148 -29.82 -24.28 -7.69
C LYS A 148 -28.88 -23.28 -8.37
N LYS A 149 -29.34 -22.06 -8.61
CA LYS A 149 -28.54 -21.00 -9.25
C LYS A 149 -27.36 -20.65 -8.34
N PRO A 150 -26.11 -20.68 -8.84
CA PRO A 150 -24.95 -20.35 -8.00
C PRO A 150 -24.99 -18.87 -7.60
N ILE A 151 -24.72 -18.60 -6.32
CA ILE A 151 -24.55 -17.25 -5.79
C ILE A 151 -23.14 -16.81 -6.18
N VAL A 152 -23.06 -15.79 -7.04
CA VAL A 152 -21.79 -15.29 -7.59
C VAL A 152 -21.69 -13.79 -7.41
N VAL A 153 -20.46 -13.30 -7.26
CA VAL A 153 -20.16 -11.87 -7.39
C VAL A 153 -20.54 -11.43 -8.80
N LYS A 154 -21.33 -10.36 -8.87
CA LYS A 154 -21.73 -9.75 -10.14
C LYS A 154 -20.63 -8.81 -10.59
N TYR A 155 -20.27 -8.89 -11.87
CA TYR A 155 -19.20 -8.10 -12.48
C TYR A 155 -19.66 -7.50 -13.80
N GLY A 156 -18.92 -6.49 -14.26
CA GLY A 156 -19.22 -5.73 -15.47
C GLY A 156 -20.01 -4.46 -15.17
N LEU A 157 -19.60 -3.34 -15.76
CA LEU A 157 -20.14 -2.01 -15.46
C LEU A 157 -21.65 -1.97 -15.73
N ASN A 158 -22.09 -2.32 -16.94
CA ASN A 158 -23.50 -2.28 -17.36
C ASN A 158 -24.40 -3.20 -16.50
N HIS A 159 -23.85 -4.32 -16.03
CA HIS A 159 -24.62 -5.26 -15.21
C HIS A 159 -24.74 -4.75 -13.78
N VAL A 160 -23.66 -4.21 -13.21
CA VAL A 160 -23.67 -3.62 -11.86
C VAL A 160 -24.63 -2.43 -11.80
N THR A 161 -24.66 -1.57 -12.83
CA THR A 161 -25.52 -0.39 -12.85
C THR A 161 -26.98 -0.76 -12.89
N TYR A 162 -27.35 -1.72 -13.75
CA TYR A 162 -28.69 -2.28 -13.77
C TYR A 162 -29.10 -2.86 -12.41
N LEU A 163 -28.20 -3.55 -11.70
CA LEU A 163 -28.50 -4.10 -10.38
C LEU A 163 -28.68 -3.04 -9.30
N ILE A 164 -27.98 -1.91 -9.40
CA ILE A 164 -28.14 -0.78 -8.47
C ILE A 164 -29.46 -0.07 -8.73
N GLU A 165 -29.82 0.19 -9.99
CA GLU A 165 -31.11 0.80 -10.36
C GLU A 165 -32.30 -0.05 -9.92
N GLN A 166 -32.14 -1.38 -9.93
CA GLN A 166 -33.16 -2.33 -9.49
C GLN A 166 -33.14 -2.58 -7.96
N ASN A 167 -32.26 -1.92 -7.19
CA ASN A 167 -32.07 -2.15 -5.76
C ASN A 167 -31.81 -3.62 -5.37
N LYS A 168 -31.18 -4.39 -6.27
CA LYS A 168 -30.84 -5.81 -6.03
C LYS A 168 -29.42 -5.98 -5.51
N ALA A 169 -28.58 -4.96 -5.65
CA ALA A 169 -27.21 -4.97 -5.15
C ALA A 169 -27.19 -4.72 -3.63
N GLN A 170 -26.55 -5.61 -2.87
CA GLN A 170 -26.38 -5.44 -1.42
C GLN A 170 -25.16 -4.60 -1.06
N LEU A 171 -24.09 -4.68 -1.85
CA LEU A 171 -22.84 -3.96 -1.66
C LEU A 171 -22.18 -3.73 -3.02
N VAL A 172 -21.73 -2.50 -3.28
CA VAL A 172 -20.97 -2.16 -4.49
C VAL A 172 -19.51 -1.89 -4.14
N VAL A 173 -18.62 -2.57 -4.86
CA VAL A 173 -17.16 -2.41 -4.70
C VAL A 173 -16.62 -1.69 -5.92
N ILE A 174 -15.98 -0.54 -5.70
CA ILE A 174 -15.51 0.36 -6.76
C ILE A 174 -13.98 0.39 -6.74
N ALA A 175 -13.35 0.17 -7.87
CA ALA A 175 -11.90 0.33 -8.02
C ALA A 175 -11.50 1.80 -8.14
N HIS A 176 -10.39 2.19 -7.53
CA HIS A 176 -9.91 3.58 -7.51
C HIS A 176 -9.09 4.00 -8.75
N ASP A 177 -8.55 3.05 -9.49
CA ASP A 177 -7.48 3.21 -10.49
C ASP A 177 -7.95 2.96 -11.93
N VAL A 178 -9.26 3.07 -12.17
CA VAL A 178 -9.84 2.92 -13.51
C VAL A 178 -9.43 4.11 -14.39
N ASP A 179 -8.75 3.81 -15.50
CA ASP A 179 -8.45 4.74 -16.59
C ASP A 179 -9.23 4.24 -17.83
N PRO A 180 -10.22 4.97 -18.38
CA PRO A 180 -10.71 6.33 -18.05
C PRO A 180 -11.63 6.42 -16.82
N ILE A 181 -11.54 7.53 -16.06
CA ILE A 181 -12.22 7.71 -14.76
C ILE A 181 -13.72 8.00 -14.91
N GLU A 182 -14.11 8.53 -16.07
CA GLU A 182 -15.47 8.91 -16.46
C GLU A 182 -16.46 7.75 -16.34
N LEU A 183 -15.98 6.53 -16.54
CA LEU A 183 -16.76 5.30 -16.40
C LEU A 183 -17.29 5.12 -14.97
N VAL A 184 -16.57 5.63 -13.97
CA VAL A 184 -16.82 5.31 -12.56
C VAL A 184 -17.19 6.56 -11.74
N VAL A 185 -16.91 7.77 -12.22
CA VAL A 185 -17.18 9.04 -11.50
C VAL A 185 -18.59 9.14 -10.94
N TRP A 186 -19.59 8.68 -11.69
CA TRP A 186 -21.00 8.80 -11.35
C TRP A 186 -21.52 7.65 -10.47
N LEU A 187 -20.77 6.54 -10.34
CA LEU A 187 -21.22 5.36 -9.58
C LEU A 187 -21.44 5.67 -8.10
N PRO A 188 -20.55 6.36 -7.37
CA PRO A 188 -20.81 6.74 -5.98
C PRO A 188 -22.06 7.61 -5.81
N ALA A 189 -22.33 8.52 -6.75
CA ALA A 189 -23.52 9.36 -6.71
C ALA A 189 -24.80 8.54 -6.94
N LEU A 190 -24.76 7.58 -7.88
CA LEU A 190 -25.86 6.67 -8.16
C LEU A 190 -26.14 5.74 -6.97
N CYS A 191 -25.10 5.17 -6.34
CA CYS A 191 -25.25 4.34 -5.14
C CYS A 191 -25.89 5.12 -3.98
N ARG A 192 -25.53 6.39 -3.79
CA ARG A 192 -26.13 7.26 -2.77
C ARG A 192 -27.60 7.57 -3.04
N LYS A 193 -27.99 7.79 -4.31
CA LYS A 193 -29.39 8.05 -4.70
C LYS A 193 -30.29 6.84 -4.48
N MET A 194 -29.76 5.65 -4.72
CA MET A 194 -30.49 4.38 -4.59
C MET A 194 -30.33 3.74 -3.20
N GLU A 195 -29.68 4.42 -2.25
CA GLU A 195 -29.43 3.95 -0.88
C GLU A 195 -28.65 2.62 -0.77
N VAL A 196 -27.84 2.31 -1.79
CA VAL A 196 -27.00 1.11 -1.82
C VAL A 196 -25.63 1.42 -1.21
N PRO A 197 -25.13 0.64 -0.24
CA PRO A 197 -23.83 0.87 0.35
C PRO A 197 -22.72 0.57 -0.67
N TYR A 198 -21.72 1.43 -0.72
CA TYR A 198 -20.57 1.29 -1.61
C TYR A 198 -19.25 1.48 -0.87
N CYS A 199 -18.21 0.87 -1.41
CA CYS A 199 -16.84 1.02 -0.90
C CYS A 199 -15.87 1.25 -2.07
N ILE A 200 -14.86 2.09 -1.84
CA ILE A 200 -13.80 2.34 -2.82
C ILE A 200 -12.57 1.56 -2.37
N VAL A 201 -12.08 0.67 -3.22
CA VAL A 201 -10.98 -0.24 -2.92
C VAL A 201 -9.77 0.10 -3.80
N LYS A 202 -8.60 -0.09 -3.21
CA LYS A 202 -7.33 0.06 -3.91
C LYS A 202 -7.04 -1.18 -4.77
N GLY A 203 -6.95 -0.99 -6.08
CA GLY A 203 -6.43 -1.95 -7.06
C GLY A 203 -4.92 -2.10 -7.00
#